data_AF-A0A6N8CMW2-F1
#
_entry.id   AF-A0A6N8CMW2-F1
#
_cell.length_a   1.000
_cell.length_b   1.000
_cell.length_c   1.000
_cell.angle_alpha   90.00
_cell.angle_beta   90.00
_cell.angle_gamma   90.00
#
_symmetry.space_group_name_H-M   'P 1'
#
loop_
_entity.id
_entity.type
_entity.pdbx_description
1 polymer ?
#
loop_
_entity_poly.entity_id
_entity_poly.type
_entity_poly.pdbx_seq_one_letter_code
_entity_poly.pdbx_strand_id
1 'polypeptide(L)'
;MERRDVFDNWFRFVNHDTNTNFFENNQVEAEFKSSSKSIRHHSNSTGNNEMDFELESSGHGSRRRRTHSSHGDVRDISTSKCQRLADIIGGMVISATPVCVVMRLRDINATILGRRTRSPLALPFMLSFENNGLNLGETVLLQKEVNPMIDALRRRGIIVTAFHNHWLFEKPRLMYMHWENVDMSAEEFARNSIEAAREAGLF
;
A
#
# COMPACT_ATOMS: atom_id res chain seq x y z
N MET A 1 19.18 15.29 -14.44
CA MET A 1 17.71 15.25 -14.38
C MET A 1 17.39 14.93 -12.93
N GLU A 2 17.01 15.95 -12.15
CA GLU A 2 16.86 15.80 -10.70
C GLU A 2 15.55 15.07 -10.39
N ARG A 3 15.52 14.36 -9.25
CA ARG A 3 14.37 13.57 -8.77
C ARG A 3 13.07 14.41 -8.63
N ARG A 4 13.20 15.74 -8.57
CA ARG A 4 12.10 16.72 -8.61
C ARG A 4 11.39 16.80 -9.97
N ASP A 5 12.11 16.68 -11.08
CA ASP A 5 11.58 16.90 -12.43
C ASP A 5 10.60 15.80 -12.86
N VAL A 6 10.83 14.56 -12.42
CA VAL A 6 9.96 13.41 -12.71
C VAL A 6 8.66 13.52 -11.90
N PHE A 7 8.77 13.97 -10.65
CA PHE A 7 7.61 14.12 -9.77
C PHE A 7 6.72 15.29 -10.20
N ASP A 8 7.31 16.43 -10.57
CA ASP A 8 6.58 17.59 -11.07
C ASP A 8 5.93 17.30 -12.43
N ASN A 9 6.54 16.48 -13.29
CA ASN A 9 5.92 16.04 -14.54
C ASN A 9 4.82 15.01 -14.34
N TRP A 10 4.94 14.08 -13.38
CA TRP A 10 3.84 13.18 -13.02
C TRP A 10 2.69 13.95 -12.38
N PHE A 11 2.99 14.88 -11.46
CA PHE A 11 1.99 15.76 -10.85
C PHE A 11 1.33 16.66 -11.89
N ARG A 12 2.08 17.17 -12.88
CA ARG A 12 1.51 17.90 -14.03
C ARG A 12 0.70 17.01 -14.96
N PHE A 13 1.11 15.77 -15.23
CA PHE A 13 0.33 14.84 -16.04
C PHE A 13 -1.02 14.50 -15.36
N VAL A 14 -1.02 14.38 -14.03
CA VAL A 14 -2.24 14.19 -13.23
C VAL A 14 -3.04 15.50 -13.07
N ASN A 15 -2.39 16.68 -13.08
CA ASN A 15 -3.03 17.96 -12.80
C ASN A 15 -3.15 18.93 -14.00
N HIS A 16 -2.80 18.55 -15.24
CA HIS A 16 -2.98 19.43 -16.41
C HIS A 16 -4.47 19.70 -16.70
N ASP A 17 -5.37 18.97 -16.03
CA ASP A 17 -6.82 19.18 -16.04
C ASP A 17 -7.35 19.96 -14.80
N THR A 18 -6.49 20.62 -14.01
CA THR A 18 -6.91 21.26 -12.73
C THR A 18 -7.48 22.68 -12.83
N ASN A 19 -7.79 23.17 -14.03
CA ASN A 19 -8.73 24.30 -14.15
C ASN A 19 -10.18 23.86 -14.37
N THR A 20 -10.46 22.57 -14.19
CA THR A 20 -11.79 21.97 -14.22
C THR A 20 -11.95 20.99 -13.06
N ASN A 21 -13.15 20.98 -12.47
CA ASN A 21 -13.54 20.05 -11.41
C ASN A 21 -13.06 18.62 -11.70
N PHE A 22 -12.18 18.09 -10.85
CA PHE A 22 -11.58 16.73 -10.94
C PHE A 22 -12.61 15.59 -10.96
N PHE A 23 -13.91 15.87 -10.92
CA PHE A 23 -14.98 14.87 -10.95
C PHE A 23 -16.04 15.06 -12.04
N GLU A 24 -15.89 15.99 -12.98
CA GLU A 24 -16.94 16.19 -14.02
C GLU A 24 -16.81 15.32 -15.27
N ASN A 25 -15.71 14.59 -15.49
CA ASN A 25 -15.58 13.74 -16.68
C ASN A 25 -15.38 12.26 -16.35
N ASN A 26 -16.49 11.52 -16.45
CA ASN A 26 -16.54 10.07 -16.59
C ASN A 26 -15.82 9.61 -17.88
N GLN A 27 -14.49 9.53 -17.89
CA GLN A 27 -13.72 9.02 -19.03
C GLN A 27 -12.78 7.85 -18.67
N VAL A 28 -13.22 6.91 -17.82
CA VAL A 28 -12.53 5.62 -17.66
C VAL A 28 -13.41 4.42 -18.05
N GLU A 29 -14.64 4.65 -18.54
CA GLU A 29 -15.53 3.57 -19.05
C GLU A 29 -15.37 3.26 -20.55
N ALA A 30 -14.47 3.90 -21.29
CA ALA A 30 -14.51 3.90 -22.75
C ALA A 30 -13.68 2.82 -23.48
N GLU A 31 -12.82 2.03 -22.83
CA GLU A 31 -11.93 1.10 -23.57
C GLU A 31 -12.31 -0.39 -23.54
N PHE A 32 -13.37 -0.80 -22.83
CA PHE A 32 -13.75 -2.22 -22.77
C PHE A 32 -14.90 -2.64 -23.71
N LYS A 33 -15.44 -1.74 -24.53
CA LYS A 33 -16.62 -2.01 -25.39
C LYS A 33 -16.35 -2.19 -26.90
N SER A 34 -15.11 -2.12 -27.39
CA SER A 34 -14.89 -2.21 -28.85
C SER A 34 -14.40 -3.55 -29.40
N SER A 35 -14.01 -4.53 -28.57
CA SER A 35 -13.54 -5.84 -29.07
C SER A 35 -14.53 -6.96 -28.79
N SER A 36 -15.70 -6.87 -29.40
CA SER A 36 -16.61 -8.02 -29.58
C SER A 36 -17.02 -8.13 -31.04
N LYS A 37 -16.26 -8.89 -31.82
CA LYS A 37 -16.73 -9.57 -33.06
C LYS A 37 -15.77 -10.71 -33.46
N SER A 38 -16.25 -11.93 -33.21
CA SER A 38 -16.12 -13.20 -33.97
C SER A 38 -14.92 -13.38 -34.93
N ILE A 39 -14.20 -14.50 -34.79
CA ILE A 39 -13.90 -15.47 -35.87
C ILE A 39 -13.39 -16.81 -35.27
N ARG A 40 -13.64 -17.87 -36.03
CA ARG A 40 -13.72 -19.31 -35.77
C ARG A 40 -12.37 -20.01 -35.55
N HIS A 41 -12.49 -21.23 -35.01
CA HIS A 41 -11.47 -22.29 -34.89
C HIS A 41 -10.55 -22.45 -36.11
N HIS A 42 -9.24 -22.57 -35.84
CA HIS A 42 -8.39 -23.61 -36.43
C HIS A 42 -7.21 -23.94 -35.49
N SER A 43 -6.98 -25.24 -35.35
CA SER A 43 -5.94 -25.96 -34.61
C SER A 43 -4.53 -25.78 -35.17
N ASN A 44 -3.51 -25.64 -34.33
CA ASN A 44 -2.52 -26.70 -33.98
C ASN A 44 -1.27 -26.11 -33.30
N SER A 45 -0.76 -26.86 -32.29
CA SER A 45 0.67 -27.05 -31.95
C SER A 45 1.47 -25.83 -31.45
N THR A 46 2.28 -25.82 -30.39
CA THR A 46 2.83 -26.77 -29.40
C THR A 46 3.54 -25.91 -28.35
N GLY A 47 3.62 -26.34 -27.09
CA GLY A 47 4.52 -25.72 -26.12
C GLY A 47 3.98 -25.71 -24.69
N ASN A 48 3.87 -26.89 -24.08
CA ASN A 48 3.63 -27.02 -22.64
C ASN A 48 4.94 -26.77 -21.89
N ASN A 49 4.90 -25.87 -20.90
CA ASN A 49 5.77 -25.93 -19.74
C ASN A 49 4.90 -25.59 -18.52
N GLU A 50 4.25 -26.62 -17.99
CA GLU A 50 3.70 -26.63 -16.63
C GLU A 50 4.88 -26.62 -15.64
N MET A 51 4.86 -25.71 -14.68
CA MET A 51 5.69 -25.83 -13.47
C MET A 51 4.79 -26.34 -12.37
N ASP A 52 4.89 -27.65 -12.12
CA ASP A 52 4.27 -28.34 -11.01
C ASP A 52 4.84 -27.88 -9.67
N PHE A 53 3.92 -27.66 -8.73
CA PHE A 53 4.19 -27.32 -7.33
C PHE A 53 4.12 -28.61 -6.51
N GLU A 54 5.25 -29.28 -6.32
CA GLU A 54 5.33 -30.47 -5.48
C GLU A 54 5.45 -30.11 -4.00
N LEU A 55 4.49 -30.65 -3.25
CA LEU A 55 4.35 -30.58 -1.81
C LEU A 55 4.88 -31.90 -1.23
N GLU A 56 6.05 -31.92 -0.59
CA GLU A 56 6.52 -33.10 0.13
C GLU A 56 6.63 -32.87 1.63
N SER A 57 5.84 -33.66 2.36
CA SER A 57 5.97 -33.93 3.79
C SER A 57 6.65 -35.28 4.00
N SER A 58 7.67 -35.37 4.86
CA SER A 58 7.97 -36.44 5.85
C SER A 58 9.47 -36.42 6.22
N GLY A 59 9.80 -36.51 7.51
CA GLY A 59 11.18 -36.32 8.02
C GLY A 59 11.88 -37.57 8.55
N HIS A 60 13.18 -37.42 8.90
CA HIS A 60 13.87 -37.98 10.09
C HIS A 60 15.38 -37.66 10.08
N GLY A 61 15.91 -37.18 11.22
CA GLY A 61 17.14 -37.70 11.81
C GLY A 61 18.54 -37.13 11.46
N SER A 62 19.06 -36.32 12.39
CA SER A 62 20.48 -36.29 12.88
C SER A 62 21.57 -35.48 12.14
N ARG A 63 21.94 -34.33 12.72
CA ARG A 63 23.26 -34.05 13.35
C ARG A 63 23.41 -32.55 13.65
N ARG A 64 23.50 -32.20 14.94
CA ARG A 64 23.82 -30.85 15.42
C ARG A 64 25.27 -30.48 15.06
N ARG A 65 25.46 -29.53 14.14
CA ARG A 65 26.65 -28.68 14.09
C ARG A 65 26.23 -27.26 14.47
N ARG A 66 26.72 -26.78 15.61
CA ARG A 66 26.61 -25.37 16.01
C ARG A 66 27.59 -24.56 15.16
N THR A 67 27.09 -23.88 14.14
CA THR A 67 27.81 -22.79 13.48
C THR A 67 27.33 -21.49 14.11
N HIS A 68 28.13 -20.94 15.02
CA HIS A 68 28.00 -19.54 15.43
C HIS A 68 28.36 -18.67 14.23
N SER A 69 27.38 -18.25 13.43
CA SER A 69 27.57 -17.12 12.53
C SER A 69 27.25 -15.86 13.31
N SER A 70 28.24 -15.02 13.57
CA SER A 70 28.06 -13.65 14.00
C SER A 70 27.41 -12.87 12.85
N HIS A 71 26.08 -12.88 12.80
CA HIS A 71 25.37 -11.85 12.05
C HIS A 71 25.52 -10.56 12.86
N GLY A 72 26.15 -9.55 12.25
CA GLY A 72 26.29 -8.23 12.86
C GLY A 72 24.93 -7.70 13.30
N ASP A 73 24.93 -6.96 14.41
CA ASP A 73 23.76 -6.35 15.06
C ASP A 73 22.99 -5.42 14.10
N VAL A 74 22.22 -5.98 13.18
CA VAL A 74 21.04 -5.30 12.65
C VAL A 74 20.06 -5.31 13.81
N ARG A 75 19.87 -4.15 14.44
CA ARG A 75 18.92 -4.01 15.55
C ARG A 75 17.51 -4.15 14.99
N ASP A 76 17.04 -5.38 14.92
CA ASP A 76 15.66 -5.69 14.58
C ASP A 76 14.71 -4.86 15.46
N ILE A 77 13.69 -4.25 14.86
CA ILE A 77 12.61 -3.63 15.62
C ILE A 77 12.01 -4.71 16.52
N SER A 78 12.25 -4.59 17.83
CA SER A 78 11.74 -5.57 18.79
C SER A 78 10.22 -5.62 18.75
N THR A 79 9.63 -6.77 19.08
CA THR A 79 8.17 -6.94 19.19
C THR A 79 7.54 -5.88 20.11
N SER A 80 8.22 -5.52 21.20
CA SER A 80 7.78 -4.46 22.13
C SER A 80 7.78 -3.06 21.49
N LYS A 81 8.78 -2.74 20.66
CA LYS A 81 8.83 -1.48 19.93
C LYS A 81 7.77 -1.44 18.83
N CYS A 82 7.53 -2.56 18.15
CA CYS A 82 6.47 -2.66 17.15
C CYS A 82 5.09 -2.44 17.76
N GLN A 83 4.83 -3.00 18.95
CA GLN A 83 3.59 -2.72 19.69
C GLN A 83 3.43 -1.24 20.01
N ARG A 84 4.49 -0.56 20.46
CA ARG A 84 4.45 0.88 20.73
C ARG A 84 4.07 1.69 19.47
N LEU A 85 4.58 1.30 18.30
CA LEU A 85 4.23 1.93 17.03
C LEU A 85 2.76 1.71 16.66
N ALA A 86 2.21 0.52 16.94
CA ALA A 86 0.78 0.26 16.77
C ALA A 86 -0.06 1.13 17.70
N ASP A 87 0.37 1.30 18.95
CA ASP A 87 -0.33 2.12 19.93
C ASP A 87 -0.37 3.61 19.51
N ILE A 88 0.70 4.14 18.90
CA ILE A 88 0.74 5.52 18.38
C ILE A 88 -0.37 5.79 17.38
N ILE A 89 -0.62 4.85 16.46
CA ILE A 89 -1.64 5.02 15.44
C ILE A 89 -3.05 4.64 15.94
N GLY A 90 -3.15 4.07 17.14
CA GLY A 90 -4.37 3.49 17.69
C GLY A 90 -4.79 2.21 16.96
N GLY A 91 -3.81 1.40 16.57
CA GLY A 91 -3.98 0.21 15.74
C GLY A 91 -3.48 -1.07 16.42
N MET A 92 -3.12 -2.05 15.60
CA MET A 92 -2.63 -3.35 16.00
C MET A 92 -1.38 -3.72 15.21
N VAL A 93 -0.55 -4.60 15.77
CA VAL A 93 0.58 -5.21 15.06
C VAL A 93 0.04 -6.28 14.10
N ILE A 94 0.46 -6.21 12.83
CA ILE A 94 0.17 -7.21 11.78
C ILE A 94 1.32 -8.19 11.64
N SER A 95 2.54 -7.68 11.66
CA SER A 95 3.76 -8.48 11.74
C SER A 95 4.81 -7.72 12.54
N ALA A 96 5.61 -8.46 13.31
CA ALA A 96 6.76 -7.89 14.02
C ALA A 96 8.10 -8.32 13.40
N THR A 97 8.12 -9.43 12.66
CA THR A 97 9.32 -10.00 12.03
C THR A 97 8.96 -10.60 10.65
N PRO A 98 9.82 -10.45 9.63
CA PRO A 98 11.11 -9.75 9.62
C PRO A 98 10.98 -8.21 9.57
N VAL A 99 9.78 -7.69 9.31
CA VAL A 99 9.50 -6.25 9.23
C VAL A 99 8.35 -5.92 10.17
N CYS A 100 8.46 -4.82 10.90
CA CYS A 100 7.38 -4.34 11.75
C CYS A 100 6.32 -3.67 10.89
N VAL A 101 5.11 -4.23 10.87
CA VAL A 101 3.94 -3.70 10.16
C VAL A 101 2.82 -3.52 11.16
N VAL A 102 2.29 -2.31 11.24
CA VAL A 102 1.18 -1.94 12.13
C VAL A 102 0.04 -1.37 11.31
N MET A 103 -1.18 -1.60 11.75
CA MET A 103 -2.36 -1.22 11.00
C MET A 103 -3.48 -0.75 11.91
N ARG A 104 -4.20 0.27 11.46
CA ARG A 104 -5.51 0.66 11.96
C ARG A 104 -6.51 0.55 10.83
N LEU A 105 -7.69 -0.02 11.10
CA LEU A 105 -8.76 -0.05 10.10
C LEU A 105 -9.46 1.29 10.01
N ARG A 106 -9.70 1.75 8.78
CA ARG A 106 -10.54 2.91 8.47
C ARG A 106 -12.01 2.49 8.60
N ASP A 107 -12.86 3.36 9.16
CA ASP A 107 -14.31 3.13 9.20
C ASP A 107 -14.99 3.84 8.02
N ILE A 108 -15.03 3.15 6.87
CA ILE A 108 -15.66 3.66 5.65
C ILE A 108 -16.85 2.78 5.32
N ASN A 109 -17.98 3.40 4.93
CA ASN A 109 -19.13 2.66 4.43
C ASN A 109 -18.95 2.10 2.98
N ALA A 110 -17.87 1.35 2.73
CA ALA A 110 -17.57 0.69 1.46
C ALA A 110 -18.29 -0.66 1.17
N THR A 111 -18.58 -0.85 -0.11
CA THR A 111 -19.03 -2.10 -0.73
C THR A 111 -18.13 -2.43 -1.92
N ILE A 112 -17.97 -3.72 -2.23
CA ILE A 112 -17.30 -4.22 -3.45
C ILE A 112 -18.25 -5.25 -4.06
N LEU A 113 -18.55 -5.15 -5.35
CA LEU A 113 -19.57 -5.98 -6.01
C LEU A 113 -20.92 -5.95 -5.27
N GLY A 114 -21.29 -4.79 -4.72
CA GLY A 114 -22.53 -4.60 -3.96
C GLY A 114 -22.56 -5.24 -2.56
N ARG A 115 -21.46 -5.85 -2.10
CA ARG A 115 -21.36 -6.47 -0.77
C ARG A 115 -20.52 -5.61 0.17
N ARG A 116 -21.01 -5.44 1.40
CA ARG A 116 -20.33 -4.71 2.48
C ARG A 116 -18.95 -5.34 2.75
N THR A 117 -17.88 -4.53 2.73
CA THR A 117 -16.54 -4.98 3.15
C THR A 117 -16.16 -4.37 4.50
N ARG A 118 -15.46 -5.17 5.31
CA ARG A 118 -14.71 -4.76 6.51
C ARG A 118 -13.28 -5.29 6.47
N SER A 119 -12.84 -5.73 5.29
CA SER A 119 -11.58 -6.42 5.12
C SER A 119 -10.41 -5.45 5.31
N PRO A 120 -9.35 -5.86 6.03
CA PRO A 120 -8.07 -5.16 6.04
C PRO A 120 -7.49 -4.89 4.65
N LEU A 121 -7.81 -5.73 3.66
CA LEU A 121 -7.39 -5.53 2.27
C LEU A 121 -8.04 -4.31 1.60
N ALA A 122 -9.18 -3.87 2.12
CA ALA A 122 -9.94 -2.75 1.55
C ALA A 122 -9.83 -1.49 2.39
N LEU A 123 -9.73 -1.63 3.72
CA LEU A 123 -9.82 -0.51 4.67
C LEU A 123 -8.52 -0.24 5.48
N PRO A 124 -7.30 -0.35 4.91
CA PRO A 124 -6.09 -0.16 5.70
C PRO A 124 -5.79 1.32 5.96
N PHE A 125 -5.23 1.59 7.13
CA PHE A 125 -4.23 2.62 7.38
C PHE A 125 -3.04 1.90 8.01
N MET A 126 -2.01 1.66 7.21
CA MET A 126 -0.93 0.74 7.53
C MET A 126 0.40 1.45 7.43
N LEU A 127 1.29 1.21 8.39
CA LEU A 127 2.67 1.67 8.37
C LEU A 127 3.61 0.46 8.49
N SER A 128 4.72 0.51 7.77
CA SER A 128 5.78 -0.48 7.78
C SER A 128 7.10 0.18 8.11
N PHE A 129 7.92 -0.51 8.91
CA PHE A 129 9.18 -0.01 9.42
C PHE A 129 10.27 -1.07 9.23
N GLU A 130 11.23 -0.77 8.38
CA GLU A 130 12.38 -1.64 8.11
C GLU A 130 13.59 -1.29 8.98
N ASN A 131 14.44 -2.28 9.24
CA ASN A 131 15.63 -2.10 10.09
C ASN A 131 16.72 -1.25 9.42
N ASN A 132 16.63 -1.03 8.10
CA ASN A 132 17.52 -0.16 7.33
C ASN A 132 17.10 1.34 7.41
N GLY A 133 16.03 1.67 8.14
CA GLY A 133 15.51 3.03 8.26
C GLY A 133 14.43 3.40 7.23
N LEU A 134 14.08 2.51 6.30
CA LEU A 134 12.96 2.73 5.38
C LEU A 134 11.63 2.63 6.12
N ASN A 135 10.86 3.72 6.06
CA ASN A 135 9.49 3.77 6.55
C ASN A 135 8.53 3.92 5.38
N LEU A 136 7.48 3.12 5.37
CA LEU A 136 6.44 3.12 4.33
C LEU A 136 5.07 3.27 4.96
N GLY A 137 4.15 3.93 4.27
CA GLY A 137 2.76 4.03 4.66
C GLY A 137 1.81 3.81 3.49
N GLU A 138 0.69 3.19 3.77
CA GLU A 138 -0.42 2.99 2.85
C GLU A 138 -1.74 3.31 3.55
N THR A 139 -2.66 4.00 2.87
CA THR A 139 -4.04 4.05 3.33
C THR A 139 -5.06 4.15 2.21
N VAL A 140 -6.27 3.66 2.51
CA VAL A 140 -7.46 3.96 1.72
C VAL A 140 -8.02 5.36 2.06
N LEU A 141 -8.47 6.05 1.02
CA LEU A 141 -9.00 7.40 1.04
C LEU A 141 -10.32 7.47 0.30
N LEU A 142 -11.21 8.32 0.78
CA LEU A 142 -12.28 8.86 -0.05
C LEU A 142 -11.71 9.92 -0.99
N GLN A 143 -12.34 10.11 -2.15
CA GLN A 143 -11.94 11.12 -3.14
C GLN A 143 -11.73 12.53 -2.54
N LYS A 144 -12.58 12.94 -1.60
CA LYS A 144 -12.47 14.24 -0.91
C LYS A 144 -11.28 14.35 0.06
N GLU A 145 -10.71 13.24 0.49
CA GLU A 145 -9.62 13.17 1.49
C GLU A 145 -8.24 13.22 0.83
N VAL A 146 -8.17 13.08 -0.50
CA VAL A 146 -6.92 12.94 -1.25
C VAL A 146 -6.01 14.16 -1.11
N ASN A 147 -6.47 15.34 -1.54
CA ASN A 147 -5.66 16.56 -1.48
C ASN A 147 -5.32 16.96 -0.03
N PRO A 148 -6.28 16.92 0.93
CA PRO A 148 -5.94 17.15 2.34
C PRO A 148 -4.83 16.24 2.86
N MET A 149 -4.85 14.95 2.51
CA MET A 149 -3.81 14.00 2.94
C MET A 149 -2.45 14.31 2.31
N ILE A 150 -2.41 14.59 0.99
CA ILE A 150 -1.17 14.97 0.28
C ILE A 150 -0.54 16.19 0.93
N ASP A 151 -1.35 17.23 1.15
CA ASP A 151 -0.88 18.50 1.69
C ASP A 151 -0.38 18.33 3.14
N ALA A 152 -1.08 17.54 3.94
CA ALA A 152 -0.71 17.28 5.33
C ALA A 152 0.59 16.46 5.44
N LEU A 153 0.80 15.46 4.58
CA LEU A 153 2.05 14.69 4.50
C LEU A 153 3.22 15.57 4.03
N ARG A 154 3.03 16.36 2.98
CA ARG A 154 4.06 17.25 2.43
C ARG A 154 4.51 18.31 3.42
N ARG A 155 3.59 18.91 4.18
CA ARG A 155 3.93 19.86 5.26
C ARG A 155 4.82 19.24 6.34
N ARG A 156 4.75 17.92 6.53
CA ARG A 156 5.57 17.17 7.47
C ARG A 156 6.87 16.63 6.86
N GLY A 157 7.18 16.98 5.60
CA GLY A 157 8.38 16.50 4.92
C GLY A 157 8.31 15.02 4.51
N ILE A 158 7.11 14.44 4.43
CA ILE A 158 6.90 13.06 3.98
C ILE A 158 6.62 13.04 2.48
N ILE A 159 7.28 12.14 1.76
CA ILE A 159 7.16 12.02 0.31
C ILE A 159 5.98 11.11 -0.01
N VAL A 160 4.96 11.65 -0.69
CA VAL A 160 3.91 10.83 -1.32
C VAL A 160 4.49 10.25 -2.60
N THR A 161 4.39 8.94 -2.82
CA THR A 161 5.05 8.26 -3.95
C THR A 161 4.09 7.63 -4.94
N ALA A 162 2.90 7.23 -4.51
CA ALA A 162 1.88 6.68 -5.41
C ALA A 162 0.47 7.04 -4.97
N PHE A 163 -0.42 7.11 -5.95
CA PHE A 163 -1.85 7.29 -5.77
C PHE A 163 -2.61 6.52 -6.86
N HIS A 164 -3.49 5.60 -6.46
CA HIS A 164 -4.19 4.70 -7.39
C HIS A 164 -5.45 4.11 -6.76
N ASN A 165 -6.03 3.08 -7.38
CA ASN A 165 -7.23 2.37 -6.90
C ASN A 165 -7.01 0.85 -6.92
N HIS A 166 -7.42 0.14 -5.87
CA HIS A 166 -7.23 -1.33 -5.77
C HIS A 166 -8.44 -2.14 -6.27
N TRP A 167 -9.64 -1.55 -6.32
CA TRP A 167 -10.88 -2.30 -6.49
C TRP A 167 -11.69 -1.76 -7.66
N LEU A 168 -12.29 -2.68 -8.42
CA LEU A 168 -13.34 -2.35 -9.38
C LEU A 168 -14.71 -2.51 -8.72
N PHE A 169 -15.69 -1.73 -9.19
CA PHE A 169 -17.11 -1.80 -8.77
C PHE A 169 -17.33 -1.58 -7.27
N GLU A 170 -16.43 -0.83 -6.64
CA GLU A 170 -16.54 -0.41 -5.26
C GLU A 170 -17.39 0.85 -5.11
N LYS A 171 -18.10 0.97 -3.99
CA LYS A 171 -18.89 2.16 -3.64
C LYS A 171 -18.78 2.47 -2.15
N PRO A 172 -18.44 3.71 -1.74
CA PRO A 172 -17.99 4.83 -2.58
C PRO A 172 -16.65 4.51 -3.25
N ARG A 173 -16.21 5.35 -4.21
CA ARG A 173 -14.89 5.19 -4.84
C ARG A 173 -13.81 5.21 -3.77
N LEU A 174 -13.01 4.14 -3.73
CA LEU A 174 -11.88 4.00 -2.81
C LEU A 174 -10.59 4.31 -3.55
N MET A 175 -9.80 5.24 -3.03
CA MET A 175 -8.48 5.54 -3.57
C MET A 175 -7.41 5.10 -2.57
N TYR A 176 -6.21 4.83 -3.03
CA TYR A 176 -5.09 4.36 -2.21
C TYR A 176 -3.91 5.27 -2.42
N MET A 177 -3.22 5.59 -1.34
CA MET A 177 -2.05 6.45 -1.34
C MET A 177 -0.90 5.78 -0.61
N HIS A 178 0.29 5.95 -1.18
CA HIS A 178 1.54 5.44 -0.64
C HIS A 178 2.47 6.60 -0.35
N TRP A 179 3.19 6.51 0.76
CA TRP A 179 4.20 7.48 1.14
C TRP A 179 5.39 6.82 1.83
N GLU A 180 6.54 7.48 1.75
CA GLU A 180 7.80 6.94 2.28
C GLU A 180 8.66 8.02 2.93
N ASN A 181 9.56 7.57 3.80
CA ASN A 181 10.60 8.41 4.38
C ASN A 181 11.77 7.56 4.90
N VAL A 182 13.00 8.05 4.73
CA VAL A 182 14.24 7.41 5.21
C VAL A 182 15.01 8.24 6.26
N ASP A 183 14.58 9.47 6.52
CA ASP A 183 15.28 10.44 7.36
C ASP A 183 14.70 10.53 8.79
N MET A 184 13.46 10.07 8.99
CA MET A 184 12.73 10.08 10.26
C MET A 184 12.95 8.80 11.04
N SER A 185 12.91 8.91 12.36
CA SER A 185 12.74 7.74 13.20
C SER A 185 11.36 7.09 12.98
N ALA A 186 11.25 5.78 13.22
CA ALA A 186 9.98 5.06 13.13
C ALA A 186 8.86 5.71 13.99
N GLU A 187 9.20 6.21 15.19
CA GLU A 187 8.21 6.85 16.08
C GLU A 187 7.75 8.21 15.53
N GLU A 188 8.67 9.00 14.98
CA GLU A 188 8.36 10.27 14.33
C GLU A 188 7.50 10.07 13.08
N PHE A 189 7.89 9.12 12.22
CA PHE A 189 7.10 8.77 11.04
C PHE A 189 5.69 8.31 11.40
N ALA A 190 5.55 7.48 12.46
CA ALA A 190 4.25 7.02 12.93
C ALA A 190 3.36 8.18 13.40
N ARG A 191 3.90 9.10 14.20
CA ARG A 191 3.18 10.29 14.70
C ARG A 191 2.78 11.21 13.56
N ASN A 192 3.73 11.55 12.68
CA ASN A 192 3.49 12.44 11.55
C ASN A 192 2.45 11.86 10.59
N SER A 193 2.49 10.55 10.33
CA SER A 193 1.52 9.87 9.46
C SER A 193 0.10 9.89 10.06
N ILE A 194 -0.08 9.57 11.34
CA ILE A 194 -1.41 9.57 11.96
C ILE A 194 -1.96 10.99 12.16
N GLU A 195 -1.09 11.98 12.43
CA GLU A 195 -1.49 13.38 12.52
C GLU A 195 -1.91 13.94 11.16
N ALA A 196 -1.20 13.59 10.08
CA ALA A 196 -1.62 13.94 8.72
C ALA A 196 -2.99 13.33 8.39
N ALA A 197 -3.21 12.07 8.75
CA ALA A 197 -4.50 11.41 8.58
C ALA A 197 -5.63 12.10 9.35
N ARG A 198 -5.40 12.48 10.62
CA ARG A 198 -6.38 13.23 11.43
C ARG A 198 -6.67 14.61 10.83
N GLU A 199 -5.65 15.33 10.40
CA GLU A 199 -5.80 16.64 9.76
C GLU A 199 -6.59 16.56 8.45
N ALA A 200 -6.39 15.49 7.68
CA ALA A 200 -7.13 15.20 6.45
C ALA A 200 -8.54 14.63 6.69
N GLY A 201 -8.96 14.45 7.95
CA GLY A 201 -10.30 14.00 8.31
C GLY A 201 -10.54 12.50 8.10
N LEU A 202 -9.48 11.68 8.13
CA LEU A 202 -9.63 10.24 8.03
C LEU A 202 -10.32 9.70 9.31
N PHE A 203 -9.83 10.07 10.50
CA PHE A 203 -10.28 9.46 11.76
C PHE A 203 -11.05 10.42 12.67
#